data_AF-K6WDT2-F1
#
_entry.id   AF-K6WDT2-F1
#
_cell.length_a   1.000
_cell.length_b   1.000
_cell.length_c   1.000
_cell.angle_alpha   90.00
_cell.angle_beta   90.00
_cell.angle_gamma   90.00
#
_symmetry.space_group_name_H-M   'P 1'
#
loop_
_entity.id
_entity.type
_entity.pdbx_description
1 polymer ?
#
loop_
_entity_poly.entity_id
_entity_poly.type
_entity_poly.pdbx_seq_one_letter_code
_entity_poly.pdbx_strand_id
1 'polypeptide(L)'
;MVFSLGSVLGEGGGGITAEPFWNPMSTVAAVSAGAALTAYSFIGFDAVSTFAEETKDPTRTVPRAIILTALVAGSIFVFVAFVVQLVHPGGEFANPDSAALDIARDIAGNFFAAVFLATVIVAQFTAGIPIQAAGARLMFAMGRDGVLPRQFFGRLHPRFHTPAFNLCLTGAVGLLALGLSVTTSTSFVNFGAFTAFAFVNLSVIAHYVRGRRGGTPRSVVGWVVFPLIGLAVVLWLMSSLDPHALTLGGLWLVLGFGWLLYLTRGLRQSPPEMTFEE
;
A
#
# COMPACT_ATOMS: atom_id res chain seq x y z
N MET A 1 21.09 -13.01 -16.20
CA MET A 1 20.27 -12.75 -17.40
C MET A 1 20.58 -13.70 -18.56
N VAL A 2 21.83 -13.83 -19.02
CA VAL A 2 22.17 -14.72 -20.17
C VAL A 2 21.88 -16.21 -19.92
N PHE A 3 22.04 -16.68 -18.68
CA PHE A 3 21.76 -18.08 -18.31
C PHE A 3 20.26 -18.45 -18.23
N SER A 4 19.37 -17.48 -18.08
CA SER A 4 17.91 -17.72 -17.98
C SER A 4 17.23 -17.73 -19.36
N LEU A 5 17.76 -17.00 -20.34
CA LEU A 5 17.29 -17.12 -21.74
C LEU A 5 17.61 -18.50 -22.32
N GLY A 6 18.74 -19.10 -21.94
CA GLY A 6 19.12 -20.44 -22.39
C GLY A 6 18.24 -21.56 -21.83
N SER A 7 17.78 -21.44 -20.58
CA SER A 7 16.87 -22.43 -19.98
C SER A 7 15.41 -22.27 -20.39
N VAL A 8 14.98 -21.05 -20.71
CA VAL A 8 13.63 -20.77 -21.23
C VAL A 8 13.49 -21.13 -22.72
N LEU A 9 14.59 -21.10 -23.49
CA LEU A 9 14.60 -21.45 -24.92
C LEU A 9 15.15 -22.86 -25.22
N GLY A 10 15.66 -23.58 -24.22
CA GLY A 10 16.31 -24.88 -24.39
C GLY A 10 15.44 -26.05 -23.89
N GLU A 11 15.15 -26.98 -24.80
CA GLU A 11 14.63 -28.37 -24.70
C GLU A 11 13.51 -28.76 -23.71
N GLY A 12 12.99 -27.85 -22.89
CA GLY A 12 11.82 -28.08 -22.03
C GLY A 12 10.93 -26.86 -21.78
N GLY A 13 11.35 -25.67 -22.23
CA GLY A 13 10.56 -24.45 -22.14
C GLY A 13 9.43 -24.45 -23.16
N GLY A 14 8.20 -24.69 -22.69
CA GLY A 14 7.01 -24.29 -23.45
C GLY A 14 7.21 -22.84 -23.88
N GLY A 15 7.04 -22.56 -25.18
CA GLY A 15 7.34 -21.25 -25.76
C GLY A 15 6.57 -20.10 -25.11
N ILE A 16 6.62 -18.91 -25.70
CA ILE A 16 5.78 -17.78 -25.25
C ILE A 16 4.31 -18.15 -25.51
N THR A 17 3.68 -18.87 -24.58
CA THR A 17 2.28 -19.30 -24.63
C THR A 17 1.41 -18.30 -23.87
N ALA A 18 0.12 -18.28 -24.15
CA ALA A 18 -0.85 -17.46 -23.42
C ALA A 18 -1.27 -18.07 -22.07
N GLU A 19 -0.78 -19.29 -21.74
CA GLU A 19 -1.11 -20.01 -20.50
C GLU A 19 -0.76 -19.25 -19.21
N PRO A 20 0.33 -18.44 -19.14
CA PRO A 20 0.59 -17.59 -17.99
C PRO A 20 -0.48 -16.52 -17.74
N PHE A 21 -1.20 -16.09 -18.79
CA PHE A 21 -2.25 -15.08 -18.68
C PHE A 21 -3.65 -15.68 -18.54
N TRP A 22 -3.87 -16.85 -19.14
CA TRP A 22 -5.19 -17.47 -19.18
C TRP A 22 -5.06 -18.98 -18.90
N ASN A 23 -5.44 -19.37 -17.69
CA ASN A 23 -5.51 -20.77 -17.27
C ASN A 23 -6.87 -21.09 -16.64
N PRO A 24 -7.25 -22.37 -16.48
CA PRO A 24 -8.50 -22.77 -15.83
C PRO A 24 -8.65 -22.25 -14.39
N MET A 25 -7.55 -21.87 -13.74
CA MET A 25 -7.55 -21.28 -12.39
C MET A 25 -7.74 -19.74 -12.39
N SER A 26 -7.70 -19.07 -13.55
CA SER A 26 -7.83 -17.62 -13.73
C SER A 26 -9.29 -17.16 -13.63
N THR A 27 -9.99 -17.60 -12.59
CA THR A 27 -11.33 -17.11 -12.28
C THR A 27 -11.27 -15.66 -11.81
N VAL A 28 -12.35 -14.90 -12.02
CA VAL A 28 -12.43 -13.50 -11.55
C VAL A 28 -12.16 -13.41 -10.04
N ALA A 29 -12.61 -14.40 -9.26
CA ALA A 29 -12.36 -14.46 -7.82
C ALA A 29 -10.86 -14.69 -7.51
N ALA A 30 -10.20 -15.64 -8.17
CA ALA A 30 -8.78 -15.91 -7.97
C ALA A 30 -7.90 -14.72 -8.39
N VAL A 31 -8.21 -14.10 -9.53
CA VAL A 31 -7.50 -12.90 -10.00
C VAL A 31 -7.72 -11.73 -9.05
N SER A 32 -8.93 -11.54 -8.52
CA SER A 32 -9.24 -10.47 -7.56
C SER A 32 -8.52 -10.68 -6.24
N ALA A 33 -8.47 -11.92 -5.72
CA ALA A 33 -7.76 -12.25 -4.50
C ALA A 33 -6.23 -12.05 -4.66
N GLY A 34 -5.66 -12.50 -5.77
CA GLY A 34 -4.26 -12.25 -6.13
C GLY A 34 -3.96 -10.75 -6.23
N ALA A 35 -4.79 -10.01 -6.97
CA ALA A 35 -4.66 -8.55 -7.12
C ALA A 35 -4.75 -7.83 -5.77
N ALA A 36 -5.68 -8.22 -4.90
CA ALA A 36 -5.86 -7.65 -3.58
C ALA A 36 -4.64 -7.89 -2.67
N LEU A 37 -3.97 -9.05 -2.79
CA LEU A 37 -2.74 -9.33 -2.06
C LEU A 37 -1.54 -8.55 -2.63
N THR A 38 -1.35 -8.61 -3.96
CA THR A 38 -0.23 -7.94 -4.64
C THR A 38 -0.34 -6.42 -4.66
N ALA A 39 -1.50 -5.85 -4.36
CA ALA A 39 -1.70 -4.40 -4.22
C ALA A 39 -0.70 -3.77 -3.22
N TYR A 40 -0.25 -4.53 -2.23
CA TYR A 40 0.78 -4.10 -1.28
C TYR A 40 2.04 -3.59 -1.97
N SER A 41 2.47 -4.29 -3.03
CA SER A 41 3.67 -3.94 -3.80
C SER A 41 3.54 -2.62 -4.57
N PHE A 42 2.32 -2.11 -4.71
CA PHE A 42 2.03 -0.83 -5.37
C PHE A 42 1.87 0.32 -4.37
N ILE A 43 1.83 0.06 -3.06
CA ILE A 43 1.71 1.13 -2.06
C ILE A 43 2.96 2.03 -2.14
N GLY A 44 2.73 3.35 -2.22
CA GLY A 44 3.79 4.35 -2.30
C GLY A 44 3.87 5.10 -3.63
N PHE A 45 3.05 4.74 -4.63
CA PHE A 45 2.96 5.53 -5.88
C PHE A 45 2.55 7.00 -5.63
N ASP A 46 1.80 7.24 -4.55
CA ASP A 46 1.27 8.52 -4.12
C ASP A 46 2.28 9.34 -3.27
N ALA A 47 3.38 8.73 -2.85
CA ALA A 47 4.46 9.43 -2.14
C ALA A 47 5.07 10.58 -2.98
N VAL A 48 4.98 10.50 -4.31
CA VAL A 48 5.40 11.59 -5.21
C VAL A 48 4.66 12.90 -4.91
N SER A 49 3.43 12.83 -4.39
CA SER A 49 2.65 14.01 -4.04
C SER A 49 3.24 14.81 -2.88
N THR A 50 4.06 14.20 -2.01
CA THR A 50 4.68 14.92 -0.88
C THR A 50 5.76 15.90 -1.34
N PHE A 51 6.31 15.69 -2.55
CA PHE A 51 7.29 16.59 -3.16
C PHE A 51 6.65 17.64 -4.09
N ALA A 52 5.32 17.81 -4.03
CA ALA A 52 4.62 18.77 -4.86
C ALA A 52 5.12 20.21 -4.63
N GLU A 53 5.46 20.58 -3.39
CA GLU A 53 5.95 21.92 -3.05
C GLU A 53 7.34 22.22 -3.63
N GLU A 54 8.17 21.20 -3.84
CA GLU A 54 9.52 21.31 -4.39
C GLU A 54 9.56 21.11 -5.92
N THR A 55 8.42 20.77 -6.53
CA THR A 55 8.34 20.42 -7.94
C THR A 55 8.04 21.63 -8.81
N LYS A 56 8.78 21.79 -9.91
CA LYS A 56 8.48 22.80 -10.94
C LYS A 56 7.18 22.43 -11.67
N ASP A 57 6.20 23.34 -11.64
CA ASP A 57 4.84 23.15 -12.19
C ASP A 57 4.14 21.89 -11.62
N PRO A 58 3.79 21.89 -10.32
CA PRO A 58 3.24 20.71 -9.67
C PRO A 58 1.88 20.29 -10.24
N THR A 59 1.12 21.24 -10.82
CA THR A 59 -0.21 20.98 -11.40
C THR A 59 -0.18 20.00 -12.57
N ARG A 60 0.94 19.94 -13.30
CA ARG A 60 1.13 19.04 -14.45
C ARG A 60 2.12 17.92 -14.15
N THR A 61 3.18 18.21 -13.41
CA THR A 61 4.27 17.27 -13.18
C THR A 61 3.86 16.17 -12.19
N VAL A 62 3.20 16.51 -11.08
CA VAL A 62 2.84 15.53 -10.04
C VAL A 62 1.85 14.48 -10.55
N PRO A 63 0.72 14.83 -11.22
CA PRO A 63 -0.21 13.83 -11.73
C PRO A 63 0.42 12.89 -12.77
N ARG A 64 1.29 13.43 -13.65
CA ARG A 64 2.00 12.63 -14.65
C ARG A 64 2.99 11.68 -14.00
N ALA A 65 3.75 12.17 -13.01
CA ALA A 65 4.71 11.35 -12.29
C ALA A 65 4.01 10.20 -11.55
N ILE A 66 2.87 10.45 -10.91
CA ILE A 66 2.06 9.40 -10.27
C ILE A 66 1.67 8.30 -11.27
N ILE A 67 1.12 8.68 -12.43
CA ILE A 67 0.69 7.71 -13.45
C ILE A 67 1.89 6.94 -14.02
N LEU A 68 2.99 7.64 -14.34
CA LEU A 68 4.19 7.01 -14.89
C LEU A 68 4.82 6.04 -13.90
N THR A 69 4.93 6.40 -12.62
CA THR A 69 5.45 5.52 -11.57
C THR A 69 4.59 4.26 -11.44
N ALA A 70 3.26 4.41 -11.43
CA ALA A 70 2.34 3.26 -11.37
C ALA A 70 2.48 2.35 -12.60
N LEU A 71 2.58 2.92 -13.80
CA LEU A 71 2.72 2.15 -15.04
C LEU A 71 4.07 1.44 -15.16
N VAL A 72 5.17 2.11 -14.81
CA VAL A 72 6.51 1.52 -14.87
C VAL A 72 6.66 0.43 -13.81
N ALA A 73 6.26 0.69 -12.56
CA ALA A 73 6.28 -0.33 -11.50
C ALA A 73 5.38 -1.51 -11.84
N GLY A 74 4.17 -1.26 -12.34
CA GLY A 74 3.25 -2.31 -12.79
C GLY A 74 3.81 -3.15 -13.93
N SER A 75 4.45 -2.51 -14.91
CA SER A 75 5.09 -3.22 -16.02
C SER A 75 6.22 -4.13 -15.53
N ILE A 76 7.02 -3.68 -14.56
CA ILE A 76 8.07 -4.49 -13.94
C ILE A 76 7.45 -5.69 -13.21
N PHE A 77 6.39 -5.49 -12.43
CA PHE A 77 5.74 -6.60 -11.72
C PHE A 77 5.11 -7.63 -12.67
N VAL A 78 4.44 -7.18 -13.74
CA VAL A 78 3.89 -8.08 -14.76
C VAL A 78 5.02 -8.87 -15.44
N PHE A 79 6.12 -8.21 -15.78
CA PHE A 79 7.27 -8.87 -16.39
C PHE A 79 7.90 -9.92 -15.45
N VAL A 80 8.09 -9.58 -14.18
CA VAL A 80 8.62 -10.53 -13.18
C VAL A 80 7.67 -11.71 -12.97
N ALA A 81 6.36 -11.45 -12.82
CA ALA A 81 5.36 -12.51 -12.67
C ALA A 81 5.34 -13.45 -13.88
N PHE A 82 5.46 -12.91 -15.10
CA PHE A 82 5.57 -13.69 -16.32
C PHE A 82 6.80 -14.60 -16.33
N VAL A 83 7.97 -14.08 -15.95
CA VAL A 83 9.21 -14.87 -15.87
C VAL A 83 9.09 -15.97 -14.80
N VAL A 84 8.51 -15.66 -13.64
CA VAL A 84 8.28 -16.65 -12.57
C VAL A 84 7.38 -17.79 -13.06
N GLN A 85 6.30 -17.48 -13.77
CA GLN A 85 5.38 -18.49 -14.29
C GLN A 85 6.03 -19.37 -15.37
N LEU A 86 6.97 -18.84 -16.17
CA LEU A 86 7.73 -19.62 -17.14
C LEU A 86 8.73 -20.57 -16.48
N VAL A 87 9.36 -20.14 -15.39
CA VAL A 87 10.35 -20.95 -14.67
C VAL A 87 9.67 -22.03 -13.81
N HIS A 88 8.53 -21.71 -13.20
CA HIS A 88 7.81 -22.61 -12.29
C HIS A 88 6.33 -22.71 -12.67
N PRO A 89 5.98 -23.46 -13.72
CA PRO A 89 4.60 -23.60 -14.19
C PRO A 89 3.70 -24.21 -13.11
N GLY A 90 2.59 -23.54 -12.79
CA GLY A 90 1.60 -24.00 -11.82
C GLY A 90 1.65 -23.30 -10.46
N GLY A 91 2.77 -22.65 -10.12
CA GLY A 91 2.85 -21.78 -8.94
C GLY A 91 2.69 -22.50 -7.59
N GLU A 92 2.94 -23.81 -7.54
CA GLU A 92 2.95 -24.56 -6.29
C GLU A 92 4.28 -24.35 -5.56
N PHE A 93 4.22 -23.63 -4.43
CA PHE A 93 5.35 -23.42 -3.54
C PHE A 93 5.13 -24.19 -2.24
N ALA A 94 6.14 -24.95 -1.80
CA ALA A 94 6.10 -25.66 -0.52
C ALA A 94 5.92 -24.70 0.67
N ASN A 95 6.48 -23.49 0.55
CA ASN A 95 6.20 -22.38 1.44
C ASN A 95 6.08 -21.07 0.63
N PRO A 96 4.90 -20.41 0.62
CA PRO A 96 4.72 -19.13 -0.05
C PRO A 96 5.71 -18.06 0.41
N ASP A 97 6.14 -18.10 1.68
CA ASP A 97 7.05 -17.12 2.28
C ASP A 97 8.48 -17.25 1.73
N SER A 98 8.88 -18.43 1.26
CA SER A 98 10.21 -18.67 0.66
C SER A 98 10.19 -18.73 -0.86
N ALA A 99 9.03 -18.56 -1.50
CA ALA A 99 8.86 -18.72 -2.94
C ALA A 99 9.91 -17.96 -3.77
N ALA A 100 10.16 -16.68 -3.44
CA ALA A 100 11.16 -15.87 -4.15
C ALA A 100 12.59 -16.42 -4.00
N LEU A 101 12.93 -17.00 -2.85
CA LEU A 101 14.23 -17.60 -2.60
C LEU A 101 14.37 -18.95 -3.32
N ASP A 102 13.32 -19.75 -3.32
CA ASP A 102 13.32 -21.07 -3.97
C ASP A 102 13.43 -20.91 -5.49
N ILE A 103 12.68 -19.97 -6.08
CA ILE A 103 12.84 -19.60 -7.50
C ILE A 103 14.28 -19.11 -7.79
N ALA A 104 14.85 -18.28 -6.92
CA ALA A 104 16.22 -17.81 -7.10
C ALA A 104 17.25 -18.95 -7.05
N ARG A 105 17.01 -19.98 -6.23
CA ARG A 105 17.84 -21.19 -6.18
C ARG A 105 17.70 -22.01 -7.46
N ASP A 106 16.48 -22.21 -7.94
CA ASP A 106 16.20 -23.03 -9.12
C ASP A 106 16.80 -22.42 -10.40
N ILE A 107 16.79 -21.08 -10.52
CA ILE A 107 17.29 -20.38 -11.72
C ILE A 107 18.83 -20.31 -11.76
N ALA A 108 19.48 -20.07 -10.61
CA ALA A 108 20.88 -19.61 -10.59
C ALA A 108 21.77 -20.28 -9.53
N GLY A 109 21.25 -21.27 -8.82
CA GLY A 109 21.98 -22.07 -7.83
C GLY A 109 22.17 -21.38 -6.48
N ASN A 110 22.75 -22.14 -5.53
CA ASN A 110 22.84 -21.74 -4.12
C ASN A 110 23.62 -20.44 -3.85
N PHE A 111 24.67 -20.16 -4.63
CA PHE A 111 25.47 -18.94 -4.43
C PHE A 111 24.67 -17.69 -4.76
N PHE A 112 23.96 -17.69 -5.89
CA PHE A 112 23.11 -16.55 -6.29
C PHE A 112 21.97 -16.35 -5.29
N ALA A 113 21.32 -17.43 -4.87
CA ALA A 113 20.26 -17.38 -3.86
C ALA A 113 20.73 -16.78 -2.53
N ALA A 114 21.96 -17.08 -2.10
CA ALA A 114 22.52 -16.51 -0.87
C ALA A 114 22.75 -14.99 -0.99
N VAL A 115 23.30 -14.53 -2.13
CA VAL A 115 23.50 -13.09 -2.40
C VAL A 115 22.15 -12.36 -2.53
N PHE A 116 21.18 -12.99 -3.21
CA PHE A 116 19.82 -12.47 -3.34
C PHE A 116 19.16 -12.32 -1.97
N LEU A 117 19.22 -13.36 -1.13
CA LEU A 117 18.68 -13.32 0.23
C LEU A 117 19.32 -12.20 1.07
N ALA A 118 20.65 -12.07 1.04
CA ALA A 118 21.35 -11.01 1.74
C ALA A 118 20.88 -9.61 1.29
N THR A 119 20.67 -9.44 -0.02
CA THR A 119 20.18 -8.19 -0.61
C THR A 119 18.75 -7.89 -0.18
N VAL A 120 17.86 -8.89 -0.19
CA VAL A 120 16.47 -8.75 0.27
C VAL A 120 16.41 -8.37 1.76
N ILE A 121 17.25 -8.99 2.60
CA ILE A 121 17.34 -8.65 4.03
C ILE A 121 17.75 -7.18 4.20
N VAL A 122 18.83 -6.75 3.54
CA VAL A 122 19.29 -5.35 3.61
C VAL A 122 18.21 -4.40 3.13
N ALA A 123 17.58 -4.69 1.99
CA ALA A 123 16.49 -3.88 1.44
C ALA A 123 15.32 -3.74 2.41
N GLN A 124 14.94 -4.82 3.11
CA GLN A 124 13.84 -4.79 4.08
C GLN A 124 14.15 -3.91 5.29
N PHE A 125 15.39 -3.94 5.80
CA PHE A 125 15.83 -3.03 6.86
C PHE A 125 15.87 -1.58 6.40
N THR A 126 16.38 -1.33 5.18
CA THR A 126 16.45 0.02 4.60
C THR A 126 15.06 0.60 4.35
N ALA A 127 14.07 -0.20 3.96
CA ALA A 127 12.69 0.24 3.76
C ALA A 127 11.91 0.37 5.09
N GLY A 128 12.14 -0.53 6.05
CA GLY A 128 11.40 -0.58 7.31
C GLY A 128 11.68 0.59 8.25
N ILE A 129 12.94 1.01 8.37
CA ILE A 129 13.34 2.09 9.30
C ILE A 129 12.63 3.43 8.96
N PRO A 130 12.65 3.91 7.69
CA PRO A 130 11.93 5.12 7.32
C PRO A 130 10.42 5.03 7.52
N ILE A 131 9.80 3.88 7.22
CA ILE A 131 8.35 3.67 7.39
C ILE A 131 7.97 3.77 8.87
N GLN A 132 8.74 3.16 9.75
CA GLN A 132 8.51 3.24 11.19
C GLN A 132 8.65 4.70 11.70
N ALA A 133 9.67 5.42 11.22
CA ALA A 133 9.85 6.82 11.56
C ALA A 133 8.72 7.72 11.03
N ALA A 134 8.26 7.47 9.79
CA ALA A 134 7.14 8.19 9.19
C ALA A 134 5.83 7.96 9.95
N GLY A 135 5.53 6.72 10.35
CA GLY A 135 4.37 6.39 11.17
C GLY A 135 4.40 7.09 12.54
N ALA A 136 5.55 7.11 13.21
CA ALA A 136 5.71 7.82 14.48
C ALA A 136 5.53 9.35 14.35
N ARG A 137 5.96 9.94 13.23
CA ARG A 137 5.78 11.37 12.92
C ARG A 137 4.33 11.71 12.59
N LEU A 138 3.62 10.84 11.88
CA LEU A 138 2.20 11.02 11.61
C LEU A 138 1.38 11.04 12.92
N MET A 139 1.63 10.07 13.81
CA MET A 139 0.98 10.07 15.13
C MET A 139 1.34 11.30 15.97
N PHE A 140 2.57 11.81 15.82
CA PHE A 140 2.99 13.05 16.48
C PHE A 140 2.22 14.26 15.97
N ALA A 141 2.06 14.39 14.65
CA ALA A 141 1.26 15.45 14.05
C ALA A 141 -0.20 15.37 14.53
N MET A 142 -0.81 14.18 14.51
CA MET A 142 -2.17 13.97 15.03
C MET A 142 -2.31 14.31 16.52
N GLY A 143 -1.28 14.01 17.32
CA GLY A 143 -1.20 14.38 18.73
C GLY A 143 -1.09 15.89 18.95
N ARG A 144 -0.25 16.56 18.17
CA ARG A 144 -0.07 18.01 18.19
C ARG A 144 -1.38 18.73 17.81
N ASP A 145 -2.03 18.26 16.76
CA ASP A 145 -3.27 18.83 16.22
C ASP A 145 -4.48 18.55 17.14
N GLY A 146 -4.31 17.76 18.20
CA GLY A 146 -5.35 17.51 19.21
C GLY A 146 -6.36 16.43 18.82
N VAL A 147 -6.12 15.72 17.71
CA VAL A 147 -6.87 14.53 17.30
C VAL A 147 -6.53 13.34 18.20
N LEU A 148 -5.31 13.28 18.72
CA LEU A 148 -4.89 12.34 19.76
C LEU A 148 -4.53 13.09 21.05
N PRO A 149 -4.56 12.42 22.22
CA PRO A 149 -4.20 13.05 23.49
C PRO A 149 -2.81 13.71 23.44
N ARG A 150 -2.78 15.05 23.46
CA ARG A 150 -1.58 15.90 23.34
C ARG A 150 -0.45 15.50 24.30
N GLN A 151 -0.81 15.10 25.52
CA GLN A 151 0.14 14.76 26.58
C GLN A 151 1.06 13.59 26.22
N PHE A 152 0.56 12.62 25.45
CA PHE A 152 1.29 11.41 25.09
C PHE A 152 1.85 11.49 23.67
N PHE A 153 1.02 11.89 22.71
CA PHE A 153 1.38 11.85 21.29
C PHE A 153 2.07 13.14 20.79
N GLY A 154 1.84 14.27 21.45
CA GLY A 154 2.41 15.57 21.07
C GLY A 154 3.74 15.92 21.75
N ARG A 155 4.36 14.99 22.49
CA ARG A 155 5.60 15.22 23.23
C ARG A 155 6.83 14.74 22.46
N LEU A 156 7.82 15.63 22.33
CA LEU A 156 9.14 15.29 21.79
C LEU A 156 10.13 14.97 22.91
N HIS A 157 11.09 14.09 22.63
CA HIS A 157 12.18 13.80 23.55
C HIS A 157 13.12 15.02 23.66
N PRO A 158 13.46 15.48 24.87
CA PRO A 158 14.18 16.75 25.07
C PRO A 158 15.61 16.75 24.48
N ARG A 159 16.25 15.59 24.36
CA ARG A 159 17.62 15.46 23.82
C ARG A 159 17.68 15.17 22.32
N PHE A 160 16.69 14.46 21.78
CA PHE A 160 16.74 13.94 20.42
C PHE A 160 15.75 14.63 19.49
N HIS A 161 14.84 15.45 20.03
CA HIS A 161 13.75 16.09 19.30
C HIS A 161 12.93 15.10 18.45
N THR A 162 12.88 13.83 18.87
CA THR A 162 12.12 12.76 18.23
C THR A 162 10.91 12.38 19.06
N PRO A 163 9.79 11.93 18.44
CA PRO A 163 8.63 11.43 19.16
C PRO A 163 8.89 10.00 19.66
N ALA A 164 9.75 9.87 20.67
CA ALA A 164 10.25 8.58 21.16
C ALA A 164 9.13 7.65 21.66
N PHE A 165 8.10 8.19 22.31
CA PHE A 165 6.93 7.41 22.73
C PHE A 165 6.21 6.78 21.54
N ASN A 166 5.95 7.57 20.49
CA ASN A 166 5.31 7.09 19.26
C ASN A 166 6.17 6.04 18.56
N LEU A 167 7.49 6.21 18.57
CA LEU A 167 8.42 5.22 18.00
C LEU A 167 8.38 3.90 18.77
N CYS A 168 8.44 3.94 20.10
CA CYS A 168 8.30 2.75 20.93
C CYS A 168 6.92 2.07 20.75
N LEU A 169 5.86 2.86 20.62
CA LEU A 169 4.51 2.33 20.38
C LEU A 169 4.41 1.62 19.03
N THR A 170 4.88 2.25 17.94
CA THR A 170 4.93 1.58 16.62
C THR A 170 5.78 0.31 16.66
N GLY A 171 6.91 0.33 17.36
CA GLY A 171 7.77 -0.84 17.52
C GLY A 171 7.08 -1.96 18.30
N ALA A 172 6.41 -1.64 19.41
CA ALA A 172 5.67 -2.62 20.21
C ALA A 172 4.52 -3.24 19.42
N VAL A 173 3.77 -2.45 18.66
CA VAL A 173 2.72 -2.96 17.74
C VAL A 173 3.34 -3.81 16.64
N GLY A 174 4.49 -3.42 16.09
CA GLY A 174 5.25 -4.20 15.11
C GLY A 174 5.71 -5.56 15.65
N LEU A 175 6.06 -5.65 16.94
CA LEU A 175 6.43 -6.93 17.56
C LEU A 175 5.24 -7.89 17.65
N LEU A 176 4.01 -7.39 17.81
CA LEU A 176 2.81 -8.23 17.77
C LEU A 176 2.61 -8.88 16.39
N ALA A 177 3.12 -8.24 15.33
CA ALA A 177 3.04 -8.77 13.97
C ALA A 177 3.99 -9.97 13.74
N LEU A 178 4.95 -10.25 14.63
CA LEU A 178 5.83 -11.43 14.52
C LEU A 178 5.06 -12.77 14.63
N GLY A 179 3.86 -12.76 15.21
CA GLY A 179 2.98 -13.92 15.29
C GLY A 179 2.03 -14.07 14.10
N LEU A 180 2.05 -13.16 13.14
CA LEU A 180 1.16 -13.17 11.97
C LEU A 180 1.84 -13.79 10.76
N SER A 181 1.08 -14.49 9.92
CA SER A 181 1.56 -14.93 8.61
C SER A 181 1.83 -13.72 7.71
N VAL A 182 2.72 -13.88 6.72
CA VAL A 182 2.99 -12.82 5.73
C VAL A 182 1.69 -12.43 5.02
N THR A 183 0.90 -13.40 4.58
CA THR A 183 -0.40 -13.17 3.91
C THR A 183 -1.36 -12.34 4.76
N THR A 184 -1.51 -12.68 6.04
CA THR A 184 -2.40 -11.96 6.96
C THR A 184 -1.87 -10.55 7.23
N SER A 185 -0.56 -10.40 7.46
CA SER A 185 0.10 -9.09 7.69
C SER A 185 -0.04 -8.16 6.47
N THR A 186 0.23 -8.67 5.27
CA THR A 186 0.04 -7.94 4.02
C THR A 186 -1.42 -7.56 3.81
N SER A 187 -2.36 -8.46 4.12
CA SER A 187 -3.79 -8.16 4.05
C SER A 187 -4.20 -7.04 5.02
N PHE A 188 -3.61 -6.97 6.21
CA PHE A 188 -3.82 -5.86 7.14
C PHE A 188 -3.35 -4.52 6.59
N VAL A 189 -2.17 -4.50 5.97
CA VAL A 189 -1.66 -3.28 5.35
C VAL A 189 -2.55 -2.85 4.19
N ASN A 190 -2.95 -3.79 3.33
CA ASN A 190 -3.83 -3.51 2.20
C ASN A 190 -5.21 -3.03 2.65
N PHE A 191 -5.75 -3.57 3.75
CA PHE A 191 -6.99 -3.06 4.35
C PHE A 191 -6.87 -1.57 4.72
N GLY A 192 -5.77 -1.19 5.37
CA GLY A 192 -5.50 0.21 5.70
C GLY A 192 -5.39 1.09 4.45
N ALA A 193 -4.61 0.65 3.45
CA ALA A 193 -4.40 1.36 2.20
C ALA A 193 -5.71 1.53 1.39
N PHE A 194 -6.48 0.47 1.22
CA PHE A 194 -7.78 0.51 0.56
C PHE A 194 -8.76 1.40 1.29
N THR A 195 -8.74 1.43 2.63
CA THR A 195 -9.59 2.35 3.38
C THR A 195 -9.17 3.81 3.11
N ALA A 196 -7.88 4.10 3.12
CA ALA A 196 -7.37 5.44 2.79
C ALA A 196 -7.78 5.85 1.36
N PHE A 197 -7.60 4.96 0.37
CA PHE A 197 -8.02 5.22 -1.01
C PHE A 197 -9.54 5.39 -1.16
N ALA A 198 -10.34 4.61 -0.42
CA ALA A 198 -11.79 4.80 -0.38
C ALA A 198 -12.14 6.19 0.15
N PHE A 199 -11.52 6.63 1.25
CA PHE A 199 -11.73 7.97 1.80
C PHE A 199 -11.24 9.08 0.88
N VAL A 200 -10.14 8.91 0.15
CA VAL A 200 -9.70 9.88 -0.86
C VAL A 200 -10.74 10.02 -1.98
N ASN A 201 -11.24 8.91 -2.52
CA ASN A 201 -12.29 8.94 -3.54
C ASN A 201 -13.58 9.62 -3.03
N LEU A 202 -14.02 9.28 -1.81
CA LEU A 202 -15.15 9.92 -1.17
C LEU A 202 -14.92 11.42 -0.93
N SER A 203 -13.70 11.81 -0.56
CA SER A 203 -13.33 13.22 -0.32
C SER A 203 -13.38 14.04 -1.62
N VAL A 204 -12.94 13.48 -2.74
CA VAL A 204 -13.06 14.13 -4.07
C VAL A 204 -14.53 14.34 -4.44
N ILE A 205 -15.37 13.34 -4.23
CA ILE A 205 -16.83 13.44 -4.48
C ILE A 205 -17.45 14.50 -3.55
N ALA A 206 -17.12 14.48 -2.25
CA ALA A 206 -17.63 15.45 -1.29
C ALA A 206 -17.19 16.88 -1.63
N HIS A 207 -15.92 17.06 -2.04
CA HIS A 207 -15.39 18.35 -2.50
C HIS A 207 -16.08 18.83 -3.77
N TYR A 208 -16.41 17.94 -4.71
CA TYR A 208 -17.20 18.28 -5.89
C TYR A 208 -18.61 18.76 -5.51
N VAL A 209 -19.31 18.05 -4.63
CA VAL A 209 -20.66 18.41 -4.17
C VAL A 209 -20.67 19.75 -3.43
N ARG A 210 -19.67 20.01 -2.57
CA ARG A 210 -19.53 21.29 -1.85
C ARG A 210 -19.19 22.44 -2.81
N GLY A 211 -18.26 22.24 -3.75
CA GLY A 211 -17.86 23.25 -4.74
C GLY A 211 -18.97 23.62 -5.72
N ARG A 212 -19.88 22.68 -6.03
CA ARG A 212 -21.05 22.92 -6.88
C ARG A 212 -22.03 23.93 -6.27
N ARG A 213 -22.10 24.04 -4.94
CA ARG A 213 -22.87 25.09 -4.25
C ARG A 213 -22.27 26.49 -4.43
N GLY A 214 -20.98 26.57 -4.79
CA GLY A 214 -20.24 27.81 -5.07
C GLY A 214 -20.15 28.19 -6.55
N GLY A 215 -20.89 27.53 -7.45
CA GLY A 215 -21.05 27.96 -8.85
C GLY A 215 -19.89 27.65 -9.81
N THR A 216 -18.88 26.86 -9.43
CA THR A 216 -17.78 26.48 -10.35
C THR A 216 -18.19 25.31 -11.26
N PRO A 217 -18.16 25.48 -12.61
CA PRO A 217 -18.48 24.39 -13.54
C PRO A 217 -17.31 23.39 -13.58
N ARG A 218 -17.38 22.35 -12.75
CA ARG A 218 -16.45 21.22 -12.77
C ARG A 218 -17.05 20.03 -13.54
N SER A 219 -16.23 19.32 -14.30
CA SER A 219 -16.66 18.17 -15.10
C SER A 219 -17.16 17.01 -14.22
N VAL A 220 -18.42 16.59 -14.41
CA VAL A 220 -19.02 15.49 -13.62
C VAL A 220 -18.23 14.18 -13.82
N VAL A 221 -17.78 13.92 -15.05
CA VAL A 221 -17.05 12.69 -15.40
C VAL A 221 -15.73 12.59 -14.63
N GLY A 222 -14.93 13.67 -14.62
CA GLY A 222 -13.64 13.73 -13.94
C GLY A 222 -13.74 13.61 -12.41
N TRP A 223 -14.77 14.22 -11.84
CA TRP A 223 -14.85 14.47 -10.39
C TRP A 223 -15.82 13.54 -9.65
N VAL A 224 -16.67 12.80 -10.36
CA VAL A 224 -17.64 11.87 -9.76
C VAL A 224 -17.50 10.47 -10.34
N VAL A 225 -17.50 10.31 -11.67
CA VAL A 225 -17.49 8.99 -12.30
C VAL A 225 -16.19 8.24 -12.04
N PHE A 226 -15.03 8.87 -12.31
CA PHE A 226 -13.73 8.23 -12.05
C PHE A 226 -13.54 7.89 -10.56
N PRO A 227 -13.81 8.80 -9.59
CA PRO A 227 -13.74 8.44 -8.18
C PRO A 227 -14.72 7.35 -7.74
N LEU A 228 -15.92 7.30 -8.33
CA LEU A 228 -16.90 6.26 -8.02
C LEU A 228 -16.44 4.88 -8.51
N ILE A 229 -15.86 4.80 -9.72
CA ILE A 229 -15.25 3.57 -10.24
C ILE A 229 -14.09 3.16 -9.34
N GLY A 230 -13.21 4.10 -8.97
CA GLY A 230 -12.10 3.83 -8.05
C GLY A 230 -12.60 3.29 -6.70
N LEU A 231 -13.61 3.92 -6.12
CA LEU A 231 -14.24 3.46 -4.89
C LEU A 231 -14.83 2.05 -5.04
N ALA A 232 -15.53 1.76 -6.12
CA ALA A 232 -16.11 0.44 -6.38
C ALA A 232 -15.02 -0.65 -6.51
N VAL A 233 -13.95 -0.38 -7.24
CA VAL A 233 -12.81 -1.30 -7.41
C VAL A 233 -12.12 -1.54 -6.07
N VAL A 234 -11.86 -0.47 -5.30
CA VAL A 234 -11.20 -0.59 -4.00
C VAL A 234 -12.06 -1.40 -3.01
N LEU A 235 -13.38 -1.18 -2.98
CA LEU A 235 -14.30 -1.96 -2.14
C LEU A 235 -14.39 -3.42 -2.60
N TRP A 236 -14.37 -3.68 -3.91
CA TRP A 236 -14.32 -5.02 -4.46
C TRP A 236 -13.04 -5.76 -4.04
N LEU A 237 -11.87 -5.15 -4.22
CA LEU A 237 -10.59 -5.73 -3.81
C LEU A 237 -10.50 -5.88 -2.29
N MET A 238 -11.03 -4.93 -1.52
CA MET A 238 -11.16 -5.03 -0.08
C MET A 238 -11.93 -6.29 0.33
N SER A 239 -13.06 -6.58 -0.33
CA SER A 239 -13.87 -7.77 -0.05
C SER A 239 -13.17 -9.10 -0.37
N SER A 240 -12.09 -9.04 -1.16
CA SER A 240 -11.27 -10.20 -1.53
C SER A 240 -10.09 -10.43 -0.55
N LEU A 241 -9.94 -9.61 0.49
CA LEU A 241 -8.90 -9.77 1.51
C LEU A 241 -9.22 -10.87 2.52
N ASP A 242 -8.20 -11.29 3.26
CA ASP A 242 -8.31 -12.24 4.37
C ASP A 242 -9.45 -11.84 5.36
N PRO A 243 -10.36 -12.76 5.72
CA PRO A 243 -11.44 -12.47 6.67
C PRO A 243 -10.97 -11.93 8.03
N HIS A 244 -9.80 -12.36 8.51
CA HIS A 244 -9.20 -11.83 9.74
C HIS A 244 -8.79 -10.36 9.56
N ALA A 245 -8.26 -9.99 8.39
CA ALA A 245 -7.93 -8.59 8.09
C ALA A 245 -9.19 -7.72 8.01
N LEU A 246 -10.26 -8.23 7.38
CA LEU A 246 -11.54 -7.53 7.27
C LEU A 246 -12.19 -7.28 8.64
N THR A 247 -12.19 -8.27 9.53
CA THR A 247 -12.81 -8.17 10.85
C THR A 247 -12.05 -7.24 11.79
N LEU A 248 -10.74 -7.44 11.93
CA LEU A 248 -9.90 -6.61 12.79
C LEU A 248 -9.74 -5.18 12.24
N GLY A 249 -9.59 -5.04 10.92
CA GLY A 249 -9.59 -3.75 10.24
C GLY A 249 -10.93 -3.02 10.37
N GLY A 250 -12.04 -3.74 10.20
CA GLY A 250 -13.40 -3.20 10.38
C GLY A 250 -13.64 -2.73 11.81
N LEU A 251 -13.24 -3.52 12.81
CA LEU A 251 -13.30 -3.13 14.22
C LEU A 251 -12.49 -1.85 14.46
N TRP A 252 -11.28 -1.78 13.92
CA TRP A 252 -10.41 -0.61 14.03
C TRP A 252 -11.05 0.65 13.41
N LEU A 253 -11.68 0.52 12.24
CA LEU A 253 -12.41 1.64 11.61
C LEU A 253 -13.60 2.09 12.43
N VAL A 254 -14.36 1.16 13.00
CA VAL A 254 -15.50 1.49 13.88
C VAL A 254 -15.02 2.23 15.13
N LEU A 255 -13.92 1.78 15.75
CA LEU A 255 -13.30 2.45 16.89
C LEU A 255 -12.80 3.85 16.51
N GLY A 256 -12.12 3.98 15.37
CA GLY A 256 -11.65 5.28 14.86
C GLY A 256 -12.79 6.25 14.55
N PHE A 257 -13.88 5.75 13.95
CA PHE A 257 -15.09 6.54 13.70
C PHE A 257 -15.78 6.96 15.00
N GLY A 258 -15.88 6.06 15.98
CA GLY A 258 -16.43 6.37 17.31
C GLY A 258 -15.60 7.43 18.04
N TRP A 259 -14.27 7.35 17.98
CA TRP A 259 -13.38 8.37 18.51
C TRP A 259 -13.56 9.73 17.81
N LEU A 260 -13.71 9.72 16.49
CA LEU A 260 -13.96 10.94 15.72
C LEU A 260 -15.31 11.57 16.08
N LEU A 261 -16.37 10.77 16.27
CA LEU A 261 -17.66 11.27 16.75
C LEU A 261 -17.56 11.87 18.15
N TYR A 262 -16.79 11.25 19.04
CA TYR A 262 -16.53 11.79 20.37
C TYR A 262 -15.83 13.15 20.30
N LEU A 263 -14.75 13.26 19.52
CA LEU A 263 -14.00 14.51 19.33
C LEU A 263 -14.83 15.62 18.69
N THR A 264 -15.58 15.29 17.64
CA THR A 264 -16.40 16.28 16.90
C THR A 264 -17.75 16.56 17.57
N ARG A 265 -18.00 15.98 18.75
CA ARG A 265 -19.30 16.00 19.46
C ARG A 265 -20.47 15.67 18.53
N GLY A 266 -20.31 14.61 17.74
CA GLY A 266 -21.28 14.15 16.74
C GLY A 266 -21.28 14.99 15.48
N LEU A 267 -20.11 15.29 14.91
CA LEU A 267 -19.92 16.11 13.69
C LEU A 267 -20.47 17.54 13.80
N ARG A 268 -20.66 18.04 15.03
CA ARG A 268 -21.15 19.39 15.30
C ARG A 268 -20.03 20.44 15.29
N GLN A 269 -18.79 20.00 15.45
CA GLN A 269 -17.59 20.84 15.40
C GLN A 269 -16.65 20.28 14.33
N SER A 270 -16.01 21.18 13.57
CA SER A 270 -14.89 20.78 12.71
C SER A 270 -13.81 20.12 13.57
N PRO A 271 -13.07 19.14 13.03
CA PRO A 271 -11.89 18.62 13.71
C PRO A 271 -11.00 19.79 14.14
N PRO A 272 -10.35 19.72 15.32
CA PRO A 272 -9.44 20.78 15.74
C PRO A 272 -8.34 20.94 14.68
N GLU A 273 -8.39 22.05 13.95
CA GLU A 273 -7.36 22.49 13.02
C GLU A 273 -6.53 23.56 13.73
N MET A 274 -5.21 23.55 13.55
CA MET A 274 -4.37 24.64 14.05
C MET A 274 -4.70 25.91 13.25
N THR A 275 -5.12 26.96 13.95
CA THR A 275 -4.93 28.33 13.50
C THR A 275 -3.42 28.57 13.45
N PHE A 276 -2.86 28.63 12.24
CA PHE A 276 -1.54 29.20 12.04
C PHE A 276 -1.64 30.69 12.39
N GLU A 277 -1.32 31.05 13.63
CA GLU A 277 -0.93 32.43 13.92
C GLU A 277 0.49 32.59 13.35
N GLU A 278 0.60 33.34 12.26
CA GLU A 278 1.87 33.85 11.70
C GLU A 278 2.60 34.74 12.69
#